data_AF-G9KBG5-F1
#
_entry.id   AF-G9KBG5-F1
#
_cell.length_a   1.000
_cell.length_b   1.000
_cell.length_c   1.000
_cell.angle_alpha   90.00
_cell.angle_beta   90.00
_cell.angle_gamma   90.00
#
_symmetry.space_group_name_H-M   'P 1'
#
loop_
_entity.id
_entity.type
_entity.pdbx_description
1 polymer ?
#
loop_
_entity_poly.entity_id
_entity_poly.type
_entity_poly.pdbx_seq_one_letter_code
_entity_poly.pdbx_strand_id
1 'polypeptide(L)'
;KTEEWEKDKTEADMEEYVWNNSSSEKNILETLLQIKAAEKNLDVNKEELLATKEVEEYKKSVVSLKNEGDNENTLSQYKESVKKLINL
;
A
#
# COMPACT_ATOMS: atom_id res chain seq x y z
N LYS A 1 28.50 14.74 0.79
CA LYS A 1 27.93 16.10 0.98
C LYS A 1 26.56 16.05 0.32
N THR A 2 25.50 16.46 1.01
CA THR A 2 24.15 16.54 0.45
C THR A 2 23.98 17.92 -0.15
N GLU A 3 23.72 17.99 -1.44
CA GLU A 3 23.47 19.25 -2.15
C GLU A 3 21.98 19.62 -2.11
N GLU A 4 21.65 20.90 -2.32
CA GLU A 4 20.25 21.37 -2.22
C GLU A 4 19.30 20.70 -3.21
N TRP A 5 19.78 20.38 -4.41
CA TRP A 5 19.00 19.74 -5.47
C TRP A 5 18.58 18.30 -5.13
N GLU A 6 19.24 17.64 -4.18
CA GLU A 6 18.84 16.28 -3.75
C GLU A 6 17.46 16.28 -3.07
N LYS A 7 16.95 17.44 -2.63
CA LYS A 7 15.60 17.59 -2.08
C LYS A 7 14.49 17.52 -3.13
N ASP A 8 14.82 17.80 -4.40
CA ASP A 8 13.86 17.81 -5.51
C ASP A 8 13.69 16.42 -6.14
N LYS A 9 14.26 15.37 -5.50
CA LYS A 9 14.15 13.98 -5.94
C LYS A 9 12.68 13.54 -5.99
N THR A 10 12.26 13.03 -7.14
CA THR A 10 10.90 12.54 -7.36
C THR A 10 10.79 11.05 -7.06
N GLU A 11 9.55 10.53 -7.00
CA GLU A 11 9.32 9.08 -6.87
C GLU A 11 9.96 8.28 -8.02
N ALA A 12 10.01 8.85 -9.23
CA ALA A 12 10.63 8.21 -10.39
C ALA A 12 12.16 8.10 -10.29
N ASP A 13 12.77 8.92 -9.44
CA ASP A 13 14.22 8.90 -9.18
C ASP A 13 14.59 7.91 -8.05
N MET A 14 13.60 7.32 -7.37
CA MET A 14 13.84 6.36 -6.29
C MET A 14 14.21 4.99 -6.85
N GLU A 15 15.32 4.43 -6.36
CA GLU A 15 15.76 3.07 -6.71
C GLU A 15 14.94 1.99 -5.98
N GLU A 16 14.30 2.38 -4.88
CA GLU A 16 13.41 1.52 -4.10
C GLU A 16 12.02 2.15 -4.02
N TYR A 17 11.01 1.30 -4.11
CA TYR A 17 9.65 1.67 -3.84
C TYR A 17 9.44 1.96 -2.36
N VAL A 18 8.95 3.16 -2.08
CA VAL A 18 8.55 3.62 -0.75
C VAL A 18 7.04 3.58 -0.66
N TRP A 19 6.52 2.85 0.33
CA TRP A 19 5.06 2.72 0.54
C TRP A 19 4.40 4.04 0.93
N ASN A 20 5.02 4.80 1.82
CA ASN A 20 4.40 5.99 2.40
C ASN A 20 4.22 7.07 1.33
N ASN A 21 3.04 7.68 1.30
CA ASN A 21 2.57 8.65 0.30
C ASN A 21 2.45 8.11 -1.14
N SER A 22 2.60 6.79 -1.33
CA SER A 22 2.48 6.16 -2.65
C SER A 22 1.04 6.12 -3.17
N SER A 23 0.90 5.81 -4.47
CA SER A 23 -0.41 5.51 -5.07
C SER A 23 -1.09 4.30 -4.41
N SER A 24 -0.35 3.26 -4.03
CA SER A 24 -0.95 2.06 -3.43
C SER A 24 -1.56 2.35 -2.05
N GLU A 25 -0.91 3.16 -1.23
CA GLU A 25 -1.45 3.59 0.07
C GLU A 25 -2.74 4.41 -0.10
N LYS A 26 -2.75 5.37 -1.04
CA LYS A 26 -3.92 6.21 -1.32
C LYS A 26 -5.10 5.39 -1.83
N ASN A 27 -4.84 4.49 -2.79
CA ASN A 27 -5.89 3.69 -3.40
C ASN A 27 -6.49 2.69 -2.42
N ILE A 28 -5.68 2.06 -1.55
CA ILE A 28 -6.18 1.09 -0.58
C ILE A 28 -7.03 1.77 0.49
N LEU A 29 -6.62 2.95 0.96
CA LEU A 29 -7.40 3.75 1.88
C LEU A 29 -8.75 4.14 1.28
N GLU A 30 -8.78 4.59 0.02
CA GLU A 30 -10.03 4.92 -0.67
C GLU A 30 -10.95 3.70 -0.80
N THR A 31 -10.40 2.55 -1.19
CA THR A 31 -11.15 1.30 -1.32
C THR A 31 -11.76 0.86 0.00
N LEU A 32 -10.98 0.88 1.08
CA LEU A 32 -11.45 0.51 2.42
C LEU A 32 -12.54 1.46 2.94
N LEU A 33 -12.41 2.76 2.68
CA LEU A 33 -13.45 3.75 3.01
C LEU A 33 -14.76 3.44 2.28
N GLN A 34 -14.71 3.08 1.00
CA GLN A 34 -15.90 2.69 0.24
C GLN A 34 -16.53 1.39 0.78
N ILE A 35 -15.73 0.39 1.16
CA ILE A 35 -16.21 -0.83 1.80
C ILE A 35 -16.93 -0.51 3.10
N LYS A 36 -16.34 0.32 3.98
CA LYS A 36 -16.97 0.71 5.24
C LYS A 36 -18.27 1.49 5.06
N ALA A 37 -18.32 2.38 4.06
CA ALA A 37 -19.55 3.07 3.68
C ALA A 37 -20.64 2.08 3.22
N ALA A 38 -20.29 1.08 2.42
CA ALA A 38 -21.21 0.04 1.97
C ALA A 38 -21.71 -0.85 3.14
N GLU A 39 -20.85 -1.09 4.14
CA GLU A 39 -21.18 -1.78 5.39
C GLU A 39 -22.01 -0.92 6.37
N LYS A 40 -22.34 0.34 6.02
CA LYS A 40 -22.99 1.33 6.89
C LYS A 40 -22.21 1.65 8.16
N ASN A 41 -20.89 1.43 8.15
CA ASN A 41 -20.00 1.84 9.23
C ASN A 41 -19.38 3.19 8.87
N LEU A 42 -19.86 4.26 9.51
CA LEU A 42 -19.49 5.65 9.20
C LEU A 42 -18.45 6.23 10.17
N ASP A 43 -18.17 5.54 11.28
CA ASP A 43 -17.16 5.95 12.25
C ASP A 43 -15.82 5.31 11.86
N VAL A 44 -15.18 5.89 10.85
CA VAL A 44 -13.98 5.31 10.23
C VAL A 44 -12.80 6.26 10.39
N ASN A 45 -11.85 5.84 11.20
CA ASN A 45 -10.56 6.49 11.35
C ASN A 45 -9.57 5.96 10.29
N LYS A 46 -8.90 6.87 9.56
CA LYS A 46 -7.98 6.51 8.46
C LYS A 46 -6.72 5.85 8.98
N GLU A 47 -6.17 6.38 10.08
CA GLU A 47 -4.99 5.84 10.74
C GLU A 47 -5.26 4.42 11.27
N GLU A 48 -6.45 4.17 11.81
CA GLU A 48 -6.87 2.83 12.26
C GLU A 48 -7.01 1.84 11.09
N LEU A 49 -7.60 2.26 9.96
CA LEU A 49 -7.67 1.43 8.76
C LEU A 49 -6.28 1.02 8.27
N LEU A 50 -5.34 1.98 8.21
CA LEU A 50 -3.98 1.73 7.76
C LEU A 50 -3.16 0.89 8.76
N ALA A 51 -3.53 0.89 10.03
CA ALA A 51 -2.89 0.08 11.08
C ALA A 51 -3.38 -1.38 11.14
N THR A 52 -4.35 -1.77 10.29
CA THR A 52 -4.85 -3.15 10.25
C THR A 52 -3.78 -4.12 9.75
N LYS A 53 -3.89 -5.39 10.21
CA LYS A 53 -2.96 -6.45 9.82
C LYS A 53 -3.01 -6.72 8.32
N GLU A 54 -4.22 -6.66 7.75
CA GLU A 54 -4.48 -6.89 6.34
C GLU A 54 -3.79 -5.84 5.46
N VAL A 55 -3.83 -4.56 5.86
CA VAL A 55 -3.10 -3.48 5.16
C VAL A 55 -1.59 -3.66 5.29
N GLU A 56 -1.08 -4.06 6.45
CA GLU A 56 0.36 -4.33 6.62
C GLU A 56 0.83 -5.53 5.77
N GLU A 57 0.03 -6.60 5.67
CA GLU A 57 0.31 -7.72 4.77
C GLU A 57 0.29 -7.30 3.29
N TYR A 58 -0.69 -6.49 2.89
CA TYR A 58 -0.77 -5.92 1.54
C TYR A 58 0.44 -5.03 1.24
N LYS A 59 0.79 -4.11 2.14
CA LYS A 59 1.96 -3.24 2.04
C LYS A 59 3.24 -4.04 1.81
N LYS A 60 3.50 -5.06 2.64
CA LYS A 60 4.68 -5.93 2.48
C LYS A 60 4.71 -6.59 1.11
N SER A 61 3.58 -7.12 0.65
CA SER A 61 3.49 -7.76 -0.65
C SER A 61 3.78 -6.80 -1.81
N VAL A 62 3.30 -5.55 -1.74
CA VAL A 62 3.55 -4.53 -2.76
C VAL A 62 5.01 -4.11 -2.74
N VAL A 63 5.60 -3.88 -1.57
CA VAL A 63 7.02 -3.50 -1.43
C VAL A 63 7.91 -4.61 -1.99
N SER A 64 7.67 -5.87 -1.63
CA SER A 64 8.42 -7.01 -2.18
C SER A 64 8.21 -7.13 -3.69
N LEU A 65 6.98 -7.03 -4.19
CA LEU A 65 6.72 -7.08 -5.64
C LEU A 65 7.48 -5.98 -6.40
N LYS A 66 7.50 -4.75 -5.88
CA LYS A 66 8.14 -3.60 -6.53
C LYS A 66 9.67 -3.62 -6.44
N ASN A 67 10.22 -4.08 -5.32
CA ASN A 67 11.66 -4.01 -5.06
C ASN A 67 12.39 -5.31 -5.42
N GLU A 68 11.76 -6.47 -5.19
CA GLU A 68 12.34 -7.78 -5.49
C GLU A 68 11.92 -8.29 -6.88
N GLY A 69 10.87 -7.68 -7.47
CA GLY A 69 10.40 -7.95 -8.82
C GLY A 69 9.33 -9.02 -8.92
N ASP A 70 8.85 -9.18 -10.15
CA ASP A 70 7.73 -10.05 -10.49
C ASP A 70 8.15 -11.52 -10.56
N ASN A 71 7.70 -12.32 -9.60
CA ASN A 71 7.87 -13.78 -9.60
C ASN A 71 6.63 -14.47 -8.99
N GLU A 72 6.57 -15.79 -9.08
CA GLU A 72 5.40 -16.56 -8.61
C GLU A 72 5.10 -16.33 -7.13
N ASN A 73 6.13 -16.19 -6.30
CA ASN A 73 5.97 -15.96 -4.87
C ASN A 73 5.44 -14.54 -4.58
N THR A 74 6.06 -13.50 -5.15
CA THR A 74 5.64 -12.10 -4.93
C THR A 74 4.23 -11.85 -5.46
N LEU A 75 3.89 -12.42 -6.62
CA LEU A 75 2.53 -12.37 -7.18
C LEU A 75 1.51 -13.13 -6.33
N SER A 76 1.88 -14.31 -5.80
CA SER A 76 0.99 -15.08 -4.93
C SER A 76 0.75 -14.37 -3.60
N GLN A 77 1.79 -13.81 -2.98
CA GLN A 77 1.66 -13.02 -1.76
C GLN A 77 0.78 -11.79 -1.97
N TYR A 78 1.00 -11.06 -3.08
CA TYR A 78 0.16 -9.92 -3.45
C TYR A 78 -1.30 -10.33 -3.62
N LYS A 79 -1.57 -11.39 -4.39
CA LYS A 79 -2.93 -11.90 -4.60
C LYS A 79 -3.64 -12.27 -3.30
N GLU A 80 -2.98 -13.05 -2.43
CA GLU A 80 -3.61 -13.51 -1.19
C GLU A 80 -3.81 -12.37 -0.18
N SER A 81 -2.89 -11.39 -0.13
CA SER A 81 -3.10 -10.20 0.71
C SER A 81 -4.30 -9.36 0.24
N VAL A 82 -4.45 -9.17 -1.07
CA VAL A 82 -5.60 -8.44 -1.64
C VAL A 82 -6.90 -9.14 -1.29
N LYS A 83 -7.00 -10.46 -1.49
CA LYS A 83 -8.22 -11.23 -1.16
C LYS A 83 -8.66 -11.04 0.28
N LYS A 84 -7.72 -11.13 1.24
CA LYS A 84 -8.01 -10.89 2.66
C LYS A 84 -8.53 -9.48 2.90
N LEU A 85 -7.94 -8.49 2.22
CA LEU A 85 -8.26 -7.09 2.40
C LEU A 85 -9.68 -6.74 1.90
N ILE A 86 -10.13 -7.37 0.82
CA ILE A 86 -11.47 -7.13 0.23
C ILE A 86 -12.47 -8.27 0.46
N ASN A 87 -12.17 -9.20 1.38
CA ASN A 87 -13.04 -10.31 1.77
C ASN A 87 -13.50 -11.22 0.61
N LEU A 88 -12.57 -11.62 -0.27
CA LEU A 88 -12.80 -12.56 -1.38
C LEU A 88 -12.28 -13.98 -1.11
#